data_AF-A0A954LII3-F1
#
_entry.id   AF-A0A954LII3-F1
#
_cell.length_a   1.000
_cell.length_b   1.000
_cell.length_c   1.000
_cell.angle_alpha   90.00
_cell.angle_beta   90.00
_cell.angle_gamma   90.00
#
_symmetry.space_group_name_H-M   'P 1'
#
loop_
_entity.id
_entity.type
_entity.pdbx_description
1 polymer ?
#
loop_
_entity_poly.entity_id
_entity_poly.type
_entity_poly.pdbx_seq_one_letter_code
_entity_poly.pdbx_strand_id
1 'polypeptide(L)'
;MNFRRQSSLQNAGTLLRVWGLCGVACFAMVSTAFGQIFGPTNGRPTPEPIYGEPTTEPVYSPHGVQSAFAQRQAGLGPTAFDSNMELPNANGIQEPGALQQVNFSQALGDYGNVRMYGSPTADGGFGAQYRAVPSTWGHVRDLQVGVYTNEEQTVVNGGFTMEVYTNDRFGIGTRVLAGGSNYINQKDEYHFSGDLYAGTTLLENHWLKFGWFYDVQDNFHKLGPAFGALLWADHKHPISLDIAYGIGYGDPVRDVVNLSNVTLLRVADDDTQVRAGTYVTPNLQVGFSGNWLNWADGRFEDYNGYGGFVAWNYGDLAVNVDLTHGDDKTRGFVNVAYTFGGRRPRLKNAYGEPIVVEHPRDWITKPVMRDVSLQVQQQQVDFFPITNVFCRLVLPTRVPSGGDSNGNGVIDAGEIFELDVILANNSDVQATGVALAVTPSTITGPAVQIGDFGTVQSVVNPGESVSTDSISDICIQINSNANVGDQIFVQFSVDANGETRRFQCGPFIVGQTAFTGSFDPATQVSQ
;
A
#
# COMPACT_ATOMS: atom_id res chain seq x y z
N MET A 1 -19.91 -8.84 31.38
CA MET A 1 -18.90 -7.93 31.94
C MET A 1 -18.52 -6.93 30.86
N ASN A 2 -18.73 -5.64 31.09
CA ASN A 2 -18.43 -4.56 30.15
C ASN A 2 -16.95 -4.16 30.27
N PHE A 3 -16.10 -4.54 29.31
CA PHE A 3 -14.73 -4.02 29.22
C PHE A 3 -14.69 -2.78 28.30
N ARG A 4 -14.15 -1.68 28.86
CA ARG A 4 -14.03 -0.35 28.25
C ARG A 4 -13.07 -0.34 27.06
N ARG A 5 -13.59 -0.10 25.84
CA ARG A 5 -12.83 0.40 24.67
C ARG A 5 -12.76 1.92 24.69
N GLN A 6 -11.98 2.52 25.61
CA GLN A 6 -11.88 4.00 25.69
C GLN A 6 -10.51 4.59 25.33
N SER A 7 -9.43 3.80 25.22
CA SER A 7 -8.09 4.36 24.94
C SER A 7 -7.81 4.62 23.46
N SER A 8 -8.34 3.83 22.51
CA SER A 8 -8.01 4.02 21.08
C SER A 8 -8.68 5.25 20.43
N LEU A 9 -9.85 5.67 20.92
CA LEU A 9 -10.58 6.82 20.38
C LEU A 9 -9.95 8.17 20.76
N GLN A 10 -9.19 8.25 21.86
CA GLN A 10 -8.52 9.50 22.27
C GLN A 10 -7.25 9.77 21.44
N ASN A 11 -6.55 8.73 20.98
CA ASN A 11 -5.39 8.88 20.10
C ASN A 11 -5.81 9.28 18.67
N ALA A 12 -6.91 8.71 18.15
CA ALA A 12 -7.46 9.08 16.84
C ALA A 12 -7.86 10.57 16.76
N GLY A 13 -8.45 11.12 17.83
CA GLY A 13 -8.83 12.54 17.87
C GLY A 13 -7.65 13.52 17.95
N THR A 14 -6.51 13.07 18.48
CA THR A 14 -5.30 13.88 18.59
C THR A 14 -4.50 13.87 17.28
N LEU A 15 -4.42 12.70 16.62
CA LEU A 15 -3.88 12.58 15.26
C LEU A 15 -4.67 13.42 14.26
N LEU A 16 -6.01 13.37 14.25
CA LEU A 16 -6.84 14.16 13.32
C LEU A 16 -6.59 15.68 13.43
N ARG A 17 -6.24 16.18 14.63
CA ARG A 17 -5.89 17.60 14.86
C ARG A 17 -4.48 17.94 14.35
N VAL A 18 -3.53 17.02 14.47
CA VAL A 18 -2.17 17.19 13.92
C VAL A 18 -2.20 17.16 12.39
N TRP A 19 -3.01 16.27 11.79
CA TRP A 19 -3.21 16.20 10.33
C TRP A 19 -3.92 17.45 9.76
N GLY A 20 -4.89 18.00 10.48
CA GLY A 20 -5.51 19.28 10.13
C GLY A 20 -4.51 20.44 10.11
N LEU A 21 -3.52 20.44 11.02
CA LEU A 21 -2.47 21.46 11.09
C LEU A 21 -1.39 21.27 10.01
N CYS A 22 -0.97 20.03 9.72
CA CYS A 22 -0.02 19.75 8.64
C CYS A 22 -0.60 20.04 7.25
N GLY A 23 -1.88 19.73 7.02
CA GLY A 23 -2.57 20.08 5.77
C GLY A 23 -2.65 21.59 5.54
N VAL A 24 -2.92 22.36 6.59
CA VAL A 24 -2.93 23.84 6.56
C VAL A 24 -1.51 24.41 6.40
N ALA A 25 -0.50 23.80 7.03
CA ALA A 25 0.90 24.22 6.91
C ALA A 25 1.46 23.97 5.51
N CYS A 26 1.14 22.85 4.86
CA CYS A 26 1.48 22.60 3.45
C CYS A 26 0.80 23.61 2.52
N PHE A 27 -0.47 23.97 2.78
CA PHE A 27 -1.17 25.02 2.02
C PHE A 27 -0.52 26.40 2.21
N ALA A 28 -0.03 26.71 3.42
CA ALA A 28 0.68 27.94 3.74
C ALA A 28 2.10 28.00 3.13
N MET A 29 2.82 26.87 3.07
CA MET A 29 4.16 26.80 2.46
C MET A 29 4.11 26.91 0.93
N VAL A 30 3.09 26.33 0.29
CA VAL A 30 2.87 26.50 -1.16
C VAL A 30 2.51 27.95 -1.48
N SER A 31 1.67 28.62 -0.68
CA SER A 31 1.35 30.03 -0.92
C SER A 31 2.53 31.00 -0.70
N THR A 32 3.42 30.72 0.25
CA THR A 32 4.61 31.57 0.51
C THR A 32 5.73 31.37 -0.49
N ALA A 33 5.97 30.14 -0.97
CA ALA A 33 6.93 29.89 -2.05
C ALA A 33 6.52 30.54 -3.38
N PHE A 34 5.22 30.65 -3.66
CA PHE A 34 4.70 31.28 -4.89
C PHE A 34 4.73 32.82 -4.85
N GLY A 35 4.60 33.44 -3.68
CA GLY A 35 4.71 34.89 -3.52
C GLY A 35 6.10 35.47 -3.84
N GLN A 36 7.15 34.64 -3.80
CA GLN A 36 8.53 35.07 -4.11
C GLN A 36 8.95 34.82 -5.56
N ILE A 37 8.32 33.88 -6.28
CA ILE A 37 8.66 33.57 -7.68
C ILE A 37 7.89 34.48 -8.66
N PHE A 38 6.75 35.04 -8.25
CA PHE A 38 5.91 35.91 -9.08
C PHE A 38 5.60 37.24 -8.39
N GLY A 39 6.64 38.05 -8.14
CA GLY A 39 6.45 39.46 -7.79
C GLY A 39 5.90 40.25 -8.99
N PRO A 40 5.07 41.29 -8.77
CA PRO A 40 4.43 42.04 -9.84
C PRO A 40 5.49 42.79 -10.67
N THR A 41 5.63 42.43 -11.94
CA THR A 41 6.33 43.25 -12.92
C THR A 41 5.47 44.47 -13.23
N ASN A 42 5.83 45.60 -12.63
CA ASN A 42 5.21 46.89 -12.89
C ASN A 42 5.34 47.28 -14.38
N GLY A 43 4.20 47.61 -14.99
CA GLY A 43 4.11 48.64 -16.02
C GLY A 43 4.35 48.22 -17.47
N ARG A 44 3.31 47.71 -18.14
CA ARG A 44 3.07 48.00 -19.56
C ARG A 44 1.63 48.47 -19.77
N PRO A 45 1.40 49.60 -20.45
CA PRO A 45 0.05 50.07 -20.71
C PRO A 45 -0.62 49.17 -21.75
N THR A 46 -1.79 48.62 -21.38
CA THR A 46 -2.72 47.91 -22.26
C THR A 46 -3.34 48.89 -23.26
N PRO A 47 -3.38 48.59 -24.57
CA PRO A 47 -4.29 49.26 -25.48
C PRO A 47 -5.73 48.79 -25.20
N GLU A 48 -6.67 49.73 -25.21
CA GLU A 48 -8.11 49.48 -25.01
C GLU A 48 -8.65 48.43 -26.00
N PRO A 49 -9.48 47.48 -25.55
CA PRO A 49 -10.17 46.58 -26.46
C PRO A 49 -11.37 47.30 -27.10
N ILE A 50 -11.33 47.40 -28.42
CA ILE A 50 -12.48 47.74 -29.25
C ILE A 50 -13.49 46.59 -29.12
N TYR A 51 -14.63 46.86 -28.49
CA TYR A 51 -15.78 45.97 -28.46
C TYR A 51 -16.33 45.80 -29.88
N GLY A 52 -16.15 44.60 -30.44
CA GLY A 52 -16.98 44.06 -31.50
C GLY A 52 -17.48 42.70 -31.06
N GLU A 53 -18.79 42.59 -30.78
CA GLU A 53 -19.45 41.30 -30.58
C GLU A 53 -19.38 40.46 -31.87
N PRO A 54 -19.11 39.15 -31.74
CA PRO A 54 -19.82 38.17 -32.54
C PRO A 54 -20.58 37.23 -31.61
N THR A 55 -21.90 37.36 -31.62
CA THR A 55 -22.84 36.36 -31.14
C THR A 55 -22.74 35.10 -31.98
N THR A 56 -21.95 34.11 -31.53
CA THR A 56 -22.18 32.69 -31.83
C THR A 56 -21.51 31.84 -30.76
N GLU A 57 -22.26 31.47 -29.72
CA GLU A 57 -21.90 30.34 -28.87
C GLU A 57 -21.99 29.04 -29.71
N PRO A 58 -20.99 28.15 -29.67
CA PRO A 58 -21.19 26.79 -30.13
C PRO A 58 -21.97 26.02 -29.06
N VAL A 59 -23.29 25.94 -29.24
CA VAL A 59 -24.15 25.04 -28.47
C VAL A 59 -23.73 23.59 -28.76
N TYR A 60 -23.13 22.92 -27.80
CA TYR A 60 -22.97 21.48 -27.81
C TYR A 60 -24.35 20.85 -27.55
N SER A 61 -25.00 20.34 -28.60
CA SER A 61 -26.25 19.60 -28.50
C SER A 61 -25.97 18.11 -28.26
N PRO A 62 -26.37 17.51 -27.12
CA PRO A 62 -26.14 16.08 -26.86
C PRO A 62 -27.11 15.16 -27.64
N HIS A 63 -28.05 15.72 -28.41
CA HIS A 63 -29.11 14.96 -29.09
C HIS A 63 -29.30 15.45 -30.53
N GLY A 64 -28.34 15.13 -31.39
CA GLY A 64 -28.34 15.59 -32.79
C GLY A 64 -27.64 14.68 -33.78
N VAL A 65 -27.71 13.34 -33.60
CA VAL A 65 -27.43 12.39 -34.68
C VAL A 65 -28.55 11.36 -34.71
N GLN A 66 -29.75 11.80 -35.10
CA GLN A 66 -30.75 10.89 -35.65
C GLN A 66 -30.62 10.88 -37.18
N SER A 67 -30.49 9.65 -37.70
CA SER A 67 -30.75 9.21 -39.07
C SER A 67 -29.87 9.75 -40.21
N ALA A 68 -28.76 9.05 -40.43
CA ALA A 68 -28.37 8.60 -41.79
C ALA A 68 -27.65 7.24 -41.76
N PHE A 69 -28.07 6.33 -40.88
CA PHE A 69 -27.78 4.91 -41.08
C PHE A 69 -28.91 4.36 -41.95
N ALA A 70 -28.66 4.32 -43.25
CA ALA A 70 -29.35 3.39 -44.11
C ALA A 70 -29.27 2.01 -43.45
N GLN A 71 -30.42 1.35 -43.32
CA GLN A 71 -30.53 -0.06 -42.98
C GLN A 71 -29.65 -0.88 -43.94
N ARG A 72 -28.38 -1.07 -43.60
CA ARG A 72 -27.67 -2.27 -44.01
C ARG A 72 -28.13 -3.32 -43.02
N GLN A 73 -29.07 -4.15 -43.46
CA GLN A 73 -29.28 -5.47 -42.88
C GLN A 73 -27.90 -6.04 -42.54
N ALA A 74 -27.75 -6.48 -41.29
CA ALA A 74 -26.66 -7.36 -40.92
C ALA A 74 -26.79 -8.61 -41.79
N GLY A 75 -26.09 -8.59 -42.93
CA GLY A 75 -25.76 -9.82 -43.63
C GLY A 75 -24.97 -10.65 -42.64
N LEU A 76 -25.55 -11.76 -42.22
CA LEU A 76 -24.85 -12.83 -41.52
C LEU A 76 -23.52 -13.05 -42.26
N GLY A 77 -22.42 -12.59 -41.64
CA GLY A 77 -21.09 -12.93 -42.12
C GLY A 77 -20.96 -14.45 -42.08
N PRO A 78 -20.33 -15.08 -43.07
CA PRO A 78 -20.29 -16.54 -43.14
C PRO A 78 -19.59 -17.09 -41.90
N THR A 79 -20.34 -17.81 -41.06
CA THR A 79 -19.81 -18.63 -39.95
C THR A 79 -19.34 -20.00 -40.44
N ALA A 80 -18.94 -20.10 -41.70
CA ALA A 80 -18.44 -21.33 -42.28
C ALA A 80 -17.00 -21.12 -42.73
N PHE A 81 -16.14 -22.07 -42.38
CA PHE A 81 -15.02 -22.43 -43.24
C PHE A 81 -15.62 -22.81 -44.60
N ASP A 82 -15.84 -21.81 -45.46
CA ASP A 82 -16.20 -22.05 -46.84
C ASP A 82 -14.91 -22.45 -47.56
N SER A 83 -14.78 -23.75 -47.83
CA SER A 83 -13.67 -24.33 -48.57
C SER A 83 -13.62 -23.89 -50.04
N ASN A 84 -14.52 -23.00 -50.48
CA ASN A 84 -14.65 -22.57 -51.86
C ASN A 84 -14.52 -21.05 -52.02
N MET A 85 -13.50 -20.44 -51.41
CA MET A 85 -13.08 -19.10 -51.81
C MET A 85 -12.38 -19.20 -53.19
N GLU A 86 -13.16 -19.22 -54.27
CA GLU A 86 -12.64 -18.91 -55.60
C GLU A 86 -12.10 -17.47 -55.57
N LEU A 87 -10.78 -17.35 -55.46
CA LEU A 87 -10.08 -16.09 -55.63
C LEU A 87 -10.38 -15.54 -57.03
N PRO A 88 -10.65 -14.24 -57.19
CA PRO A 88 -10.74 -13.64 -58.52
C PRO A 88 -9.41 -13.87 -59.23
N ASN A 89 -9.51 -14.48 -60.42
CA ASN A 89 -8.40 -14.87 -61.27
C ASN A 89 -7.58 -13.64 -61.67
N ALA A 90 -6.63 -13.25 -60.82
CA ALA A 90 -5.63 -12.26 -61.13
C ALA A 90 -4.63 -12.93 -62.08
N ASN A 91 -4.80 -12.68 -63.39
CA ASN A 91 -3.94 -13.14 -64.47
C ASN A 91 -2.53 -12.48 -64.43
N GLY A 92 -1.85 -12.56 -63.30
CA GLY A 92 -0.43 -12.31 -63.16
C GLY A 92 0.21 -13.58 -62.64
N ILE A 93 1.11 -14.17 -63.42
CA ILE A 93 1.90 -15.34 -63.06
C ILE A 93 2.62 -15.01 -61.74
N GLN A 94 2.10 -15.50 -60.61
CA GLN A 94 2.83 -15.46 -59.35
C GLN A 94 3.91 -16.54 -59.42
N GLU A 95 5.17 -16.13 -59.23
CA GLU A 95 6.27 -17.08 -59.15
C GLU A 95 6.04 -18.06 -57.98
N PRO A 96 6.25 -19.37 -58.18
CA PRO A 96 6.21 -20.34 -57.11
C PRO A 96 7.19 -19.93 -56.00
N GLY A 97 6.68 -19.44 -54.87
CA GLY A 97 7.48 -18.97 -53.74
C GLY A 97 7.22 -17.51 -53.30
N ALA A 98 6.41 -16.74 -54.03
CA ALA A 98 5.98 -15.41 -53.55
C ALA A 98 5.03 -15.56 -52.36
N LEU A 99 5.48 -15.15 -51.16
CA LEU A 99 4.65 -15.11 -49.96
C LEU A 99 3.43 -14.22 -50.21
N GLN A 100 2.22 -14.75 -49.99
CA GLN A 100 0.96 -14.04 -50.22
C GLN A 100 0.66 -13.10 -49.04
N GLN A 101 0.13 -11.91 -49.32
CA GLN A 101 -0.32 -11.00 -48.26
C GLN A 101 -1.46 -11.66 -47.47
N VAL A 102 -1.22 -12.00 -46.20
CA VAL A 102 -2.22 -12.63 -45.33
C VAL A 102 -2.97 -11.53 -44.61
N ASN A 103 -4.28 -11.41 -44.86
CA ASN A 103 -5.17 -10.50 -44.13
C ASN A 103 -6.24 -11.32 -43.44
N PHE A 104 -6.14 -11.45 -42.13
CA PHE A 104 -7.13 -12.10 -41.30
C PHE A 104 -7.97 -11.01 -40.63
N SER A 105 -9.29 -11.04 -40.80
CA SER A 105 -10.19 -10.14 -40.10
C SER A 105 -11.33 -10.96 -39.51
N GLN A 106 -11.38 -11.07 -38.18
CA GLN A 106 -12.45 -11.74 -37.48
C GLN A 106 -13.28 -10.72 -36.70
N ALA A 107 -14.57 -10.68 -37.02
CA ALA A 107 -15.53 -10.00 -36.18
C ALA A 107 -15.79 -10.85 -34.94
N LEU A 108 -15.53 -10.28 -33.76
CA LEU A 108 -15.88 -10.84 -32.47
C LEU A 108 -17.32 -10.44 -32.08
N GLY A 109 -18.23 -10.38 -33.06
CA GLY A 109 -19.60 -9.90 -32.86
C GLY A 109 -19.64 -8.45 -32.37
N ASP A 110 -20.46 -8.19 -31.35
CA ASP A 110 -20.63 -6.86 -30.74
C ASP A 110 -19.37 -6.38 -30.00
N TYR A 111 -18.34 -7.20 -29.83
CA TYR A 111 -17.18 -6.84 -29.01
C TYR A 111 -16.08 -6.13 -29.81
N GLY A 112 -16.05 -6.23 -31.14
CA GLY A 112 -14.99 -5.61 -31.95
C GLY A 112 -14.55 -6.46 -33.13
N ASN A 113 -13.59 -5.94 -33.89
CA ASN A 113 -12.94 -6.66 -34.97
C ASN A 113 -11.46 -6.81 -34.66
N VAL A 114 -10.93 -8.04 -34.75
CA VAL A 114 -9.49 -8.30 -34.76
C VAL A 114 -9.05 -8.40 -36.21
N ARG A 115 -8.08 -7.59 -36.62
CA ARG A 115 -7.48 -7.63 -37.96
C ARG A 115 -5.98 -7.90 -37.83
N MET A 116 -5.51 -9.02 -38.35
CA MET A 116 -4.08 -9.31 -38.48
C MET A 116 -3.70 -9.16 -39.95
N TYR A 117 -2.61 -8.45 -40.23
CA TYR A 117 -2.07 -8.35 -41.58
C TYR A 117 -0.57 -8.69 -41.57
N GLY A 118 -0.14 -9.45 -42.56
CA GLY A 118 1.26 -9.69 -42.87
C GLY A 118 1.52 -9.27 -44.31
N SER A 119 2.44 -8.34 -44.51
CA SER A 119 2.91 -7.95 -45.84
C SER A 119 4.27 -8.61 -46.11
N PRO A 120 4.45 -9.29 -47.24
CA PRO A 120 5.67 -10.02 -47.57
C PRO A 120 6.79 -9.11 -48.12
N THR A 121 6.54 -7.82 -48.31
CA THR A 121 7.54 -6.86 -48.79
C THR A 121 8.54 -6.51 -47.68
N ALA A 122 9.79 -6.18 -48.04
CA ALA A 122 10.83 -5.81 -47.08
C ALA A 122 10.46 -4.59 -46.19
N ASP A 123 9.48 -3.78 -46.63
CA ASP A 123 8.90 -2.65 -45.89
C ASP A 123 7.56 -2.97 -45.21
N GLY A 124 7.10 -4.22 -45.33
CA GLY A 124 5.79 -4.69 -44.91
C GLY A 124 5.80 -5.25 -43.50
N GLY A 125 5.39 -4.45 -42.52
CA GLY A 125 5.24 -4.92 -41.14
C GLY A 125 4.16 -6.00 -40.98
N PHE A 126 4.37 -6.88 -39.99
CA PHE A 126 3.30 -7.70 -39.42
C PHE A 126 2.60 -6.88 -38.35
N GLY A 127 1.27 -6.86 -38.35
CA GLY A 127 0.50 -6.10 -37.38
C GLY A 127 -0.81 -6.78 -37.01
N ALA A 128 -1.16 -6.71 -35.73
CA ALA A 128 -2.49 -7.04 -35.23
C ALA A 128 -3.16 -5.75 -34.74
N GLN A 129 -4.38 -5.49 -35.21
CA GLN A 129 -5.21 -4.37 -34.81
C GLN A 129 -6.51 -4.90 -34.24
N TYR A 130 -6.80 -4.59 -32.99
CA TYR A 130 -8.13 -4.77 -32.42
C TYR A 130 -8.89 -3.43 -32.46
N ARG A 131 -10.10 -3.45 -32.99
CA ARG A 131 -11.03 -2.31 -32.99
C ARG A 131 -12.28 -2.71 -32.20
N ALA A 132 -12.35 -2.31 -30.94
CA ALA A 132 -13.54 -2.50 -30.11
C ALA A 132 -14.77 -1.79 -30.70
N VAL A 133 -15.97 -2.36 -30.55
CA VAL A 133 -17.22 -1.65 -30.83
C VAL A 133 -17.56 -0.78 -29.61
N PRO A 134 -17.69 0.56 -29.76
CA PRO A 134 -17.82 1.48 -28.63
C PRO A 134 -19.05 1.27 -27.73
N SER A 135 -20.11 0.63 -28.21
CA SER A 135 -21.35 0.43 -27.42
C SER A 135 -21.24 -0.64 -26.35
N THR A 136 -20.36 -1.62 -26.53
CA THR A 136 -20.30 -2.86 -25.73
C THR A 136 -19.15 -2.81 -24.73
N TRP A 137 -18.11 -2.05 -25.05
CA TRP A 137 -17.01 -1.66 -24.16
C TRP A 137 -17.16 -0.23 -23.64
N GLY A 138 -18.33 0.40 -23.82
CA GLY A 138 -18.53 1.83 -23.52
C GLY A 138 -18.23 2.21 -22.06
N HIS A 139 -18.22 1.21 -21.17
CA HIS A 139 -17.88 1.38 -19.76
C HIS A 139 -16.48 0.92 -19.39
N VAL A 140 -15.77 0.14 -20.22
CA VAL A 140 -14.40 -0.27 -19.91
C VAL A 140 -13.45 0.78 -20.48
N ARG A 141 -12.80 1.49 -19.57
CA ARG A 141 -11.98 2.66 -19.86
C ARG A 141 -10.53 2.25 -20.11
N ASP A 142 -9.89 1.64 -19.10
CA ASP A 142 -8.46 1.34 -19.11
C ASP A 142 -8.22 -0.15 -18.82
N LEU A 143 -7.24 -0.76 -19.50
CA LEU A 143 -6.59 -1.98 -19.05
C LEU A 143 -5.25 -1.61 -18.43
N GLN A 144 -4.94 -2.13 -17.24
CA GLN A 144 -3.73 -1.76 -16.52
C GLN A 144 -3.00 -2.96 -15.95
N VAL A 145 -1.68 -2.83 -15.88
CA VAL A 145 -0.75 -3.73 -15.21
C VAL A 145 0.14 -2.90 -14.31
N GLY A 146 0.30 -3.33 -13.06
CA GLY A 146 1.15 -2.65 -12.09
C GLY A 146 2.05 -3.62 -11.37
N VAL A 147 3.27 -3.17 -11.10
CA VAL A 147 4.25 -3.82 -10.22
C VAL A 147 4.46 -2.88 -9.04
N TYR A 148 4.15 -3.37 -7.85
CA TYR A 148 4.26 -2.63 -6.59
C TYR A 148 5.31 -3.37 -5.76
N THR A 149 6.33 -2.66 -5.29
CA THR A 149 7.45 -3.26 -4.58
C THR A 149 7.76 -2.45 -3.34
N ASN A 150 7.86 -3.17 -2.23
CA ASN A 150 8.47 -2.73 -1.00
C ASN A 150 9.52 -3.78 -0.61
N GLU A 151 10.15 -3.61 0.56
CA GLU A 151 11.26 -4.48 0.97
C GLU A 151 10.85 -5.92 1.24
N GLU A 152 9.61 -6.14 1.64
CA GLU A 152 9.14 -7.46 2.07
C GLU A 152 8.29 -8.16 1.03
N GLN A 153 7.68 -7.36 0.14
CA GLN A 153 6.65 -7.79 -0.79
C GLN A 153 6.82 -7.17 -2.17
N THR A 154 6.63 -8.00 -3.19
CA THR A 154 6.35 -7.56 -4.56
C THR A 154 4.97 -8.04 -5.00
N VAL A 155 4.13 -7.13 -5.45
CA VAL A 155 2.79 -7.41 -5.99
C VAL A 155 2.76 -7.09 -7.48
N VAL A 156 2.33 -8.05 -8.29
CA VAL A 156 2.11 -7.89 -9.73
C VAL A 156 0.63 -8.08 -10.01
N ASN A 157 -0.06 -7.00 -10.36
CA ASN A 157 -1.50 -7.01 -10.61
C ASN A 157 -1.83 -6.57 -12.02
N GLY A 158 -2.86 -7.18 -12.60
CA GLY A 158 -3.50 -6.77 -13.83
C GLY A 158 -4.99 -6.55 -13.62
N GLY A 159 -5.59 -5.69 -14.42
CA GLY A 159 -7.04 -5.52 -14.40
C GLY A 159 -7.51 -4.37 -15.24
N PHE A 160 -8.65 -3.81 -14.88
CA PHE A 160 -9.30 -2.79 -15.67
C PHE A 160 -9.96 -1.72 -14.81
N THR A 161 -10.15 -0.55 -15.42
CA THR A 161 -10.94 0.54 -14.88
C THR A 161 -12.21 0.67 -15.71
N MET A 162 -13.35 0.84 -15.04
CA MET A 162 -14.64 1.09 -15.66
C MET A 162 -15.19 2.47 -15.32
N GLU A 163 -15.74 3.13 -16.32
CA GLU A 163 -16.58 4.32 -16.22
C GLU A 163 -18.05 3.88 -16.12
N VAL A 164 -18.57 3.85 -14.90
CA VAL A 164 -19.96 3.41 -14.63
C VAL A 164 -20.95 4.46 -15.12
N TYR A 165 -20.67 5.73 -14.80
CA TYR A 165 -21.47 6.86 -15.22
C TYR A 165 -20.58 8.09 -15.36
N THR A 166 -20.90 8.96 -16.30
CA THR A 166 -20.10 10.14 -16.57
C THR A 166 -20.92 11.19 -17.30
N ASN A 167 -20.71 12.44 -16.97
CA ASN A 167 -21.18 13.59 -17.71
C ASN A 167 -20.14 14.71 -17.56
N ASP A 168 -20.46 15.92 -18.04
CA ASP A 168 -19.52 17.04 -18.04
C ASP A 168 -19.18 17.60 -16.65
N ARG A 169 -19.88 17.18 -15.60
CA ARG A 169 -19.73 17.73 -14.23
C ARG A 169 -19.62 16.69 -13.13
N PHE A 170 -19.82 15.42 -13.45
CA PHE A 170 -19.91 14.34 -12.49
C PHE A 170 -19.51 13.02 -13.15
N GLY A 171 -18.85 12.16 -12.39
CA GLY A 171 -18.52 10.82 -12.84
C GLY A 171 -18.42 9.84 -11.69
N ILE A 172 -18.73 8.59 -11.99
CA ILE A 172 -18.57 7.42 -11.13
C ILE A 172 -17.73 6.42 -11.89
N GLY A 173 -16.66 5.97 -11.26
CA GLY A 173 -15.79 4.93 -11.80
C GLY A 173 -15.50 3.85 -10.78
N THR A 174 -15.02 2.72 -11.28
CA THR A 174 -14.50 1.64 -10.46
C THR A 174 -13.25 1.07 -11.10
N ARG A 175 -12.35 0.56 -10.27
CA ARG A 175 -11.20 -0.23 -10.72
C ARG A 175 -11.24 -1.58 -10.06
N VAL A 176 -10.88 -2.62 -10.80
CA VAL A 176 -10.71 -3.99 -10.30
C VAL A 176 -9.37 -4.51 -10.77
N LEU A 177 -8.56 -4.99 -9.85
CA LEU A 177 -7.23 -5.56 -10.08
C LEU A 177 -7.13 -6.92 -9.40
N ALA A 178 -6.48 -7.86 -10.08
CA ALA A 178 -6.15 -9.17 -9.55
C ALA A 178 -4.73 -9.54 -9.97
N GLY A 179 -4.05 -10.31 -9.13
CA GLY A 179 -2.69 -10.73 -9.43
C GLY A 179 -2.07 -11.58 -8.35
N GLY A 180 -0.75 -11.64 -8.39
CA GLY A 180 0.07 -12.38 -7.45
C GLY A 180 0.88 -11.44 -6.59
N SER A 181 1.10 -11.87 -5.36
CA SER A 181 2.02 -11.26 -4.41
C SER A 181 3.07 -12.28 -4.02
N ASN A 182 4.32 -11.87 -3.98
CA ASN A 182 5.46 -12.68 -3.58
C ASN A 182 6.13 -12.00 -2.39
N TYR A 183 6.32 -12.76 -1.32
CA TYR A 183 7.09 -12.34 -0.16
C TYR A 183 8.46 -13.03 -0.19
N ILE A 184 9.50 -12.33 0.25
CA ILE A 184 10.88 -12.84 0.22
C ILE A 184 11.01 -14.21 0.94
N ASN A 185 10.19 -14.46 1.96
CA ASN A 185 10.26 -15.69 2.76
C ASN A 185 8.95 -16.47 2.85
N GLN A 186 7.95 -16.18 2.01
CA GLN A 186 6.67 -16.90 2.07
C GLN A 186 6.20 -17.40 0.70
N LYS A 187 5.11 -18.16 0.72
CA LYS A 187 4.46 -18.66 -0.49
C LYS A 187 3.84 -17.50 -1.28
N ASP A 188 3.78 -17.69 -2.59
CA ASP A 188 3.03 -16.79 -3.46
C ASP A 188 1.55 -16.78 -3.06
N GLU A 189 0.98 -15.59 -2.94
CA GLU A 189 -0.42 -15.39 -2.56
C GLU A 189 -1.19 -14.62 -3.63
N TYR A 190 -2.50 -14.87 -3.70
CA TYR A 190 -3.38 -14.11 -4.58
C TYR A 190 -3.69 -12.74 -3.97
N HIS A 191 -3.53 -11.71 -4.78
CA HIS A 191 -3.84 -10.34 -4.40
C HIS A 191 -5.03 -9.82 -5.22
N PHE A 192 -5.99 -9.21 -4.55
CA PHE A 192 -7.16 -8.58 -5.15
C PHE A 192 -7.31 -7.15 -4.64
N SER A 193 -7.63 -6.22 -5.54
CA SER A 193 -7.82 -4.82 -5.19
C SER A 193 -8.99 -4.23 -5.96
N GLY A 194 -9.81 -3.45 -5.27
CA GLY A 194 -10.92 -2.75 -5.88
C GLY A 194 -11.05 -1.32 -5.36
N ASP A 195 -11.45 -0.43 -6.25
CA ASP A 195 -11.74 0.97 -5.93
C ASP A 195 -13.12 1.35 -6.48
N LEU A 196 -13.86 2.14 -5.71
CA LEU A 196 -15.09 2.79 -6.13
C LEU A 196 -14.94 4.28 -5.84
N TYR A 197 -15.22 5.12 -6.83
CA TYR A 197 -15.06 6.56 -6.64
C TYR A 197 -16.09 7.33 -7.44
N ALA A 198 -16.46 8.49 -6.89
CA ALA A 198 -17.32 9.46 -7.50
C ALA A 198 -16.69 10.84 -7.37
N GLY A 199 -16.78 11.64 -8.43
CA GLY A 199 -16.31 13.01 -8.38
C GLY A 199 -17.28 13.99 -8.98
N THR A 200 -17.03 15.27 -8.74
CA THR A 200 -17.76 16.37 -9.35
C THR A 200 -16.88 17.60 -9.56
N THR A 201 -17.33 18.52 -10.41
CA THR A 201 -16.82 19.89 -10.48
C THR A 201 -17.68 20.80 -9.60
N LEU A 202 -17.08 21.44 -8.61
CA LEU A 202 -17.79 22.38 -7.70
C LEU A 202 -17.63 23.84 -8.14
N LEU A 203 -16.54 24.14 -8.83
CA LEU A 203 -16.14 25.46 -9.32
C LEU A 203 -15.53 25.20 -10.69
N GLU A 204 -15.81 26.02 -11.71
CA GLU A 204 -15.60 25.72 -13.14
C GLU A 204 -14.27 25.00 -13.46
N ASN A 205 -13.18 25.31 -12.73
CA ASN A 205 -11.84 24.76 -12.96
C ASN A 205 -11.32 23.82 -11.86
N HIS A 206 -12.16 23.38 -10.92
CA HIS A 206 -11.77 22.55 -9.78
C HIS A 206 -12.61 21.28 -9.70
N TRP A 207 -11.93 20.15 -9.79
CA TRP A 207 -12.53 18.83 -9.76
C TRP A 207 -12.15 18.13 -8.47
N LEU A 208 -13.15 17.57 -7.80
CA LEU A 208 -12.98 16.81 -6.57
C LEU A 208 -13.50 15.40 -6.77
N LYS A 209 -12.85 14.43 -6.14
CA LYS A 209 -13.19 13.02 -6.20
C LYS A 209 -13.10 12.41 -4.81
N PHE A 210 -14.09 11.63 -4.45
CA PHE A 210 -14.14 10.85 -3.21
C PHE A 210 -14.28 9.39 -3.59
N GLY A 211 -13.59 8.52 -2.88
CA GLY A 211 -13.62 7.10 -3.15
C GLY A 211 -13.46 6.26 -1.90
N TRP A 212 -13.68 4.98 -2.11
CA TRP A 212 -13.40 3.91 -1.17
C TRP A 212 -12.61 2.84 -1.89
N PHE A 213 -11.69 2.22 -1.18
CA PHE A 213 -10.93 1.11 -1.71
C PHE A 213 -10.86 -0.05 -0.73
N TYR A 214 -10.56 -1.22 -1.27
CA TYR A 214 -10.26 -2.41 -0.52
C TYR A 214 -9.19 -3.22 -1.25
N ASP A 215 -8.24 -3.73 -0.50
CA ASP A 215 -7.19 -4.63 -0.95
C ASP A 215 -7.25 -5.88 -0.07
N VAL A 216 -7.14 -7.05 -0.68
CA VAL A 216 -7.28 -8.35 -0.05
C VAL A 216 -6.17 -9.25 -0.53
N GLN A 217 -5.52 -9.90 0.43
CA GLN A 217 -4.50 -10.88 0.17
C GLN A 217 -4.52 -11.93 1.28
N ASP A 218 -5.04 -13.10 0.95
CA ASP A 218 -5.27 -14.20 1.89
C ASP A 218 -5.96 -13.72 3.20
N ASN A 219 -5.26 -13.80 4.34
CA ASN A 219 -5.77 -13.42 5.67
C ASN A 219 -5.62 -11.93 5.99
N PHE A 220 -5.01 -11.15 5.10
CA PHE A 220 -4.79 -9.73 5.27
C PHE A 220 -5.72 -8.91 4.38
N HIS A 221 -6.17 -7.80 4.95
CA HIS A 221 -7.06 -6.86 4.28
C HIS A 221 -6.63 -5.43 4.59
N LYS A 222 -6.86 -4.52 3.64
CA LYS A 222 -6.73 -3.08 3.82
C LYS A 222 -7.95 -2.43 3.21
N LEU A 223 -8.64 -1.56 3.95
CA LEU A 223 -9.78 -0.82 3.41
C LEU A 223 -9.74 0.63 3.86
N GLY A 224 -10.28 1.54 3.06
CA GLY A 224 -10.47 2.89 3.55
C GLY A 224 -10.83 3.92 2.49
N PRO A 225 -10.99 5.18 2.92
CA PRO A 225 -11.35 6.28 2.04
C PRO A 225 -10.18 6.76 1.17
N ALA A 226 -10.52 7.30 0.01
CA ALA A 226 -9.61 8.03 -0.85
C ALA A 226 -10.23 9.37 -1.27
N PHE A 227 -9.37 10.36 -1.49
CA PHE A 227 -9.72 11.70 -1.95
C PHE A 227 -8.78 12.13 -3.06
N GLY A 228 -9.33 12.77 -4.09
CA GLY A 228 -8.57 13.39 -5.16
C GLY A 228 -9.07 14.80 -5.41
N ALA A 229 -8.16 15.69 -5.79
CA ALA A 229 -8.49 17.01 -6.31
C ALA A 229 -7.61 17.34 -7.52
N LEU A 230 -8.22 17.89 -8.57
CA LEU A 230 -7.54 18.53 -9.69
C LEU A 230 -7.92 20.00 -9.68
N LEU A 231 -6.97 20.84 -9.29
CA LEU A 231 -7.13 22.27 -9.13
C LEU A 231 -6.61 23.00 -10.36
N TRP A 232 -7.37 24.00 -10.79
CA TRP A 232 -7.06 24.81 -11.98
C TRP A 232 -6.87 23.96 -13.23
N ALA A 233 -7.83 23.06 -13.50
CA ALA A 233 -7.77 22.09 -14.58
C ALA A 233 -7.52 22.72 -15.97
N ASP A 234 -8.01 23.95 -16.17
CA ASP A 234 -7.87 24.69 -17.43
C ASP A 234 -6.60 25.56 -17.50
N HIS A 235 -5.80 25.62 -16.44
CA HIS A 235 -4.54 26.35 -16.44
C HIS A 235 -3.44 25.55 -17.15
N LYS A 236 -2.36 26.25 -17.52
CA LYS A 236 -1.19 25.63 -18.17
C LYS A 236 -0.54 24.52 -17.33
N HIS A 237 -0.61 24.66 -16.00
CA HIS A 237 -0.02 23.74 -15.02
C HIS A 237 -1.05 23.40 -13.94
N PRO A 238 -2.02 22.50 -14.22
CA PRO A 238 -2.96 22.03 -13.22
C PRO A 238 -2.23 21.39 -12.05
N ILE A 239 -2.84 21.45 -10.87
CA ILE A 239 -2.30 20.82 -9.65
C ILE A 239 -3.19 19.65 -9.27
N SER A 240 -2.59 18.48 -9.09
CA SER A 240 -3.26 17.29 -8.59
C SER A 240 -2.91 17.05 -7.13
N LEU A 241 -3.89 16.63 -6.35
CA LEU A 241 -3.71 16.11 -5.00
C LEU A 241 -4.47 14.79 -4.89
N ASP A 242 -3.78 13.74 -4.48
CA ASP A 242 -4.34 12.41 -4.23
C ASP A 242 -4.01 12.02 -2.78
N ILE A 243 -4.99 11.56 -2.03
CA ILE A 243 -4.87 11.12 -0.64
C ILE A 243 -5.60 9.78 -0.51
N ALA A 244 -4.95 8.79 0.08
CA ALA A 244 -5.57 7.53 0.44
C ALA A 244 -5.22 7.21 1.91
N TYR A 245 -6.22 6.78 2.67
CA TYR A 245 -6.03 6.32 4.04
C TYR A 245 -6.64 4.93 4.16
N GLY A 246 -5.80 3.94 4.40
CA GLY A 246 -6.17 2.55 4.58
C GLY A 246 -6.03 2.15 6.04
N ILE A 247 -6.97 1.35 6.52
CA ILE A 247 -6.88 0.65 7.80
C ILE A 247 -6.65 -0.81 7.47
N GLY A 248 -5.53 -1.35 7.93
CA GLY A 248 -5.25 -2.78 7.81
C GLY A 248 -5.97 -3.57 8.89
N TYR A 249 -6.46 -4.74 8.51
CA TYR A 249 -7.00 -5.72 9.45
C TYR A 249 -6.76 -7.12 8.91
N GLY A 250 -6.59 -8.06 9.82
CA GLY A 250 -6.27 -9.44 9.53
C GLY A 250 -5.77 -10.10 10.81
N ASP A 251 -5.98 -11.40 10.93
CA ASP A 251 -5.41 -12.14 12.04
C ASP A 251 -3.90 -12.24 11.81
N PRO A 252 -3.06 -11.95 12.82
CA PRO A 252 -1.62 -12.11 12.67
C PRO A 252 -1.33 -13.58 12.33
N VAL A 253 -0.85 -13.82 11.11
CA VAL A 253 -0.52 -15.17 10.67
C VAL A 253 0.77 -15.57 11.39
N ARG A 254 0.70 -16.67 12.14
CA ARG A 254 1.86 -17.32 12.73
C ARG A 254 2.30 -18.42 11.79
N ASP A 255 3.41 -18.19 11.08
CA ASP A 255 4.04 -19.25 10.31
C ASP A 255 5.12 -19.92 11.17
N VAL A 256 4.92 -21.20 11.47
CA VAL A 256 5.84 -22.00 12.29
C VAL A 256 6.73 -22.78 11.32
N VAL A 257 7.86 -22.17 10.93
CA VAL A 257 8.79 -22.78 9.98
C VAL A 257 9.61 -23.89 10.65
N ASN A 258 9.88 -23.75 11.96
CA ASN A 258 10.44 -24.79 12.83
C ASN A 258 10.01 -24.51 14.28
N LEU A 259 10.02 -25.52 15.16
CA LEU A 259 9.69 -25.35 16.59
C LEU A 259 10.54 -24.28 17.32
N SER A 260 11.64 -23.84 16.71
CA SER A 260 12.52 -22.79 17.21
C SER A 260 12.33 -21.41 16.58
N ASN A 261 11.65 -21.29 15.44
CA ASN A 261 11.55 -20.03 14.69
C ASN A 261 10.09 -19.83 14.27
N VAL A 262 9.40 -18.93 14.96
CA VAL A 262 8.04 -18.51 14.57
C VAL A 262 8.14 -17.14 13.95
N THR A 263 7.59 -17.03 12.76
CA THR A 263 7.48 -15.77 12.06
C THR A 263 6.11 -15.17 12.36
N LEU A 264 6.10 -13.94 12.86
CA LEU A 264 4.89 -13.14 13.00
C LEU A 264 4.75 -12.22 11.79
N LEU A 265 3.59 -12.30 11.15
CA LEU A 265 3.24 -11.41 10.04
C LEU A 265 2.06 -10.56 10.43
N ARG A 266 2.16 -9.27 10.12
CA ARG A 266 1.10 -8.32 10.40
C ARG A 266 1.03 -7.24 9.34
N VAL A 267 -0.19 -6.93 8.91
CA VAL A 267 -0.47 -5.76 8.08
C VAL A 267 -0.47 -4.49 8.93
N ALA A 268 0.05 -3.38 8.38
CA ALA A 268 0.01 -2.06 9.02
C ALA A 268 -1.41 -1.71 9.46
N ASP A 269 -1.58 -1.24 10.70
CA ASP A 269 -2.89 -0.85 11.20
C ASP A 269 -3.40 0.42 10.49
N ASP A 270 -2.49 1.34 10.19
CA ASP A 270 -2.74 2.53 9.37
C ASP A 270 -1.79 2.58 8.16
N ASP A 271 -2.31 2.89 6.97
CA ASP A 271 -1.54 3.14 5.74
C ASP A 271 -2.04 4.44 5.08
N THR A 272 -1.32 5.54 5.30
CA THR A 272 -1.63 6.85 4.72
C THR A 272 -0.70 7.14 3.55
N GLN A 273 -1.27 7.56 2.42
CA GLN A 273 -0.53 7.93 1.22
C GLN A 273 -1.03 9.28 0.72
N VAL A 274 -0.10 10.17 0.39
CA VAL A 274 -0.38 11.51 -0.13
C VAL A 274 0.50 11.76 -1.35
N ARG A 275 -0.09 12.23 -2.44
CA ARG A 275 0.62 12.61 -3.66
C ARG A 275 0.16 13.99 -4.09
N ALA A 276 1.09 14.90 -4.30
CA ALA A 276 0.79 16.24 -4.77
C ALA A 276 1.73 16.60 -5.92
N GLY A 277 1.19 17.03 -7.05
CA GLY A 277 2.00 17.26 -8.24
C GLY A 277 1.39 18.24 -9.22
N THR A 278 2.14 18.53 -10.28
CA THR A 278 1.72 19.42 -11.35
C THR A 278 2.17 18.89 -12.71
N TYR A 279 1.46 19.28 -13.75
CA TYR A 279 1.81 18.94 -15.12
C TYR A 279 2.86 19.93 -15.64
N VAL A 280 4.08 19.45 -15.88
CA VAL A 280 5.18 20.23 -16.47
C VAL A 280 5.07 20.30 -17.99
N THR A 281 4.48 19.28 -18.61
CA THR A 281 4.06 19.28 -20.02
C THR A 281 2.66 18.68 -20.12
N PRO A 282 1.98 18.80 -21.27
CA PRO A 282 0.67 18.18 -21.45
C PRO A 282 0.64 16.66 -21.20
N ASN A 283 1.80 16.00 -21.32
CA ASN A 283 1.98 14.56 -21.23
C ASN A 283 2.79 14.13 -20.00
N LEU A 284 3.30 15.06 -19.19
CA LEU A 284 4.23 14.75 -18.11
C LEU A 284 3.82 15.50 -16.85
N GLN A 285 3.53 14.72 -15.82
CA GLN A 285 3.24 15.19 -14.48
C GLN A 285 4.35 14.73 -13.55
N VAL A 286 4.75 15.62 -12.66
CA VAL A 286 5.75 15.34 -11.62
C VAL A 286 5.25 15.86 -10.30
N GLY A 287 5.67 15.25 -9.20
CA GLY A 287 5.24 15.67 -7.88
C GLY A 287 5.95 14.98 -6.74
N PHE A 288 5.46 15.29 -5.55
CA PHE A 288 5.90 14.72 -4.28
C PHE A 288 4.95 13.59 -3.88
N SER A 289 5.51 12.58 -3.24
CA SER A 289 4.80 11.44 -2.67
C SER A 289 5.24 11.30 -1.21
N GLY A 290 4.30 11.01 -0.31
CA GLY A 290 4.53 10.85 1.12
C GLY A 290 3.68 9.72 1.63
N ASN A 291 4.28 8.85 2.44
CA ASN A 291 3.64 7.64 2.91
C ASN A 291 3.96 7.41 4.40
N TRP A 292 2.93 7.11 5.18
CA TRP A 292 3.03 6.90 6.63
C TRP A 292 2.31 5.61 7.01
N LEU A 293 3.05 4.67 7.60
CA LEU A 293 2.55 3.39 8.05
C LEU A 293 2.74 3.29 9.55
N ASN A 294 1.68 2.92 10.27
CA ASN A 294 1.76 2.73 11.72
C ASN A 294 1.35 1.31 12.10
N TRP A 295 2.06 0.75 13.08
CA TRP A 295 1.69 -0.48 13.75
C TRP A 295 1.40 -0.20 15.23
N ALA A 296 0.26 -0.65 15.72
CA ALA A 296 -0.14 -0.50 17.12
C ALA A 296 0.72 -1.37 18.07
N ASP A 297 1.51 -2.28 17.52
CA ASP A 297 2.37 -3.21 18.25
C ASP A 297 3.81 -2.80 18.05
N GLY A 298 4.45 -2.29 19.11
CA GLY A 298 5.80 -1.72 19.07
C GLY A 298 6.91 -2.72 18.77
N ARG A 299 6.58 -3.96 18.43
CA ARG A 299 7.53 -4.91 17.86
C ARG A 299 7.75 -4.70 16.35
N PHE A 300 6.81 -4.04 15.68
CA PHE A 300 6.90 -3.64 14.29
C PHE A 300 7.34 -2.19 14.20
N GLU A 301 8.03 -1.84 13.12
CA GLU A 301 8.62 -0.52 12.94
C GLU A 301 7.71 0.36 12.08
N ASP A 302 7.28 1.49 12.62
CA ASP A 302 6.56 2.51 11.84
C ASP A 302 7.42 2.97 10.66
N TYR A 303 6.78 3.32 9.54
CA TYR A 303 7.46 3.81 8.35
C TYR A 303 6.96 5.19 7.97
N ASN A 304 7.90 6.15 7.85
CA ASN A 304 7.62 7.52 7.44
C ASN A 304 8.48 7.87 6.22
N GLY A 305 7.92 7.64 5.03
CA GLY A 305 8.64 7.80 3.77
C GLY A 305 8.23 9.02 2.98
N TYR A 306 9.21 9.63 2.31
CA TYR A 306 8.99 10.76 1.41
C TYR A 306 9.69 10.50 0.08
N GLY A 307 9.18 11.09 -0.98
CA GLY A 307 9.78 10.97 -2.29
C GLY A 307 8.98 11.70 -3.35
N GLY A 308 8.87 11.08 -4.51
CA GLY A 308 8.27 11.73 -5.66
C GLY A 308 7.76 10.76 -6.70
N PHE A 309 7.03 11.31 -7.64
CA PHE A 309 6.45 10.54 -8.71
C PHE A 309 6.58 11.24 -10.06
N VAL A 310 6.53 10.42 -11.10
CA VAL A 310 6.47 10.84 -12.49
C VAL A 310 5.35 10.07 -13.17
N ALA A 311 4.44 10.78 -13.83
CA ALA A 311 3.40 10.19 -14.65
C ALA A 311 3.52 10.71 -16.08
N TRP A 312 3.74 9.79 -17.01
CA TRP A 312 3.88 10.07 -18.43
C TRP A 312 2.70 9.48 -19.21
N ASN A 313 2.06 10.30 -20.04
CA ASN A 313 0.93 9.92 -20.88
C ASN A 313 1.27 10.16 -22.35
N TYR A 314 1.15 9.15 -23.19
CA TYR A 314 1.39 9.24 -24.63
C TYR A 314 0.29 8.52 -25.42
N GLY A 315 -0.63 9.30 -25.97
CA GLY A 315 -1.81 8.78 -26.66
C GLY A 315 -2.70 8.03 -25.67
N ASP A 316 -2.90 6.74 -25.92
CA ASP A 316 -3.68 5.83 -25.08
C ASP A 316 -2.85 5.17 -23.97
N LEU A 317 -1.52 5.34 -23.98
CA LEU A 317 -0.62 4.73 -23.00
C LEU A 317 -0.33 5.69 -21.85
N ALA A 318 -0.43 5.22 -20.61
CA ALA A 318 0.03 5.91 -19.41
C ALA A 318 1.05 5.05 -18.66
N VAL A 319 2.12 5.67 -18.18
CA VAL A 319 3.16 5.06 -17.36
C VAL A 319 3.35 5.93 -16.12
N ASN A 320 3.13 5.36 -14.94
CA ASN A 320 3.28 6.03 -13.66
C ASN A 320 4.37 5.34 -12.87
N VAL A 321 5.29 6.13 -12.32
CA VAL A 321 6.34 5.66 -11.41
C VAL A 321 6.25 6.48 -10.14
N ASP A 322 6.18 5.82 -8.99
CA ASP A 322 6.25 6.42 -7.67
C ASP A 322 7.37 5.78 -6.87
N LEU A 323 8.16 6.58 -6.18
CA LEU A 323 9.22 6.13 -5.28
C LEU A 323 9.17 6.97 -4.01
N THR A 324 9.17 6.31 -2.86
CA THR A 324 9.38 6.95 -1.56
C THR A 324 10.45 6.18 -0.78
N HIS A 325 11.20 6.92 0.03
CA HIS A 325 12.26 6.40 0.88
C HIS A 325 12.06 6.97 2.28
N GLY A 326 12.13 6.09 3.28
CA GLY A 326 12.15 6.42 4.71
C GLY A 326 13.38 5.79 5.34
N ASP A 327 13.62 6.09 6.63
CA ASP A 327 14.73 5.64 7.50
C ASP A 327 15.79 4.74 6.82
N ASP A 328 15.43 3.49 6.55
CA ASP A 328 16.22 2.53 5.77
C ASP A 328 15.44 1.86 4.62
N LYS A 329 14.13 2.11 4.51
CA LYS A 329 13.24 1.38 3.59
C LYS A 329 12.93 2.14 2.32
N THR A 330 13.01 1.46 1.18
CA THR A 330 12.57 2.02 -0.12
C THR A 330 11.34 1.29 -0.63
N ARG A 331 10.36 2.07 -1.10
CA ARG A 331 9.14 1.53 -1.70
C ARG A 331 8.75 2.31 -2.94
N GLY A 332 7.98 1.65 -3.78
CA GLY A 332 7.41 2.32 -4.95
C GLY A 332 6.60 1.40 -5.82
N PHE A 333 6.09 1.96 -6.90
CA PHE A 333 5.37 1.18 -7.89
C PHE A 333 5.55 1.74 -9.28
N VAL A 334 5.39 0.84 -10.25
CA VAL A 334 5.27 1.16 -11.67
C VAL A 334 3.91 0.68 -12.14
N ASN A 335 3.10 1.57 -12.70
CA ASN A 335 1.78 1.24 -13.24
C ASN A 335 1.71 1.67 -14.72
N VAL A 336 1.39 0.71 -15.58
CA VAL A 336 1.20 0.91 -17.02
C VAL A 336 -0.27 0.68 -17.35
N ALA A 337 -0.91 1.65 -17.99
CA ALA A 337 -2.31 1.57 -18.38
C ALA A 337 -2.49 1.90 -19.87
N TYR A 338 -3.42 1.21 -20.51
CA TYR A 338 -3.84 1.44 -21.90
C TYR A 338 -5.32 1.78 -21.93
N THR A 339 -5.66 2.99 -22.37
CA THR A 339 -7.04 3.48 -22.51
C THR A 339 -7.66 3.07 -23.84
N PHE A 340 -8.86 2.49 -23.82
CA PHE A 340 -9.60 2.19 -25.04
C PHE A 340 -10.39 3.40 -25.53
N GLY A 341 -10.50 3.54 -26.86
CA GLY A 341 -11.37 4.53 -27.51
C GLY A 341 -10.80 5.95 -27.60
N GLY A 342 -9.54 6.18 -27.21
CA GLY A 342 -8.93 7.51 -27.11
C GLY A 342 -8.38 8.09 -28.42
N ARG A 343 -9.24 8.32 -29.42
CA ARG A 343 -8.98 9.50 -30.29
C ARG A 343 -9.40 10.75 -29.52
N ARG A 344 -8.63 11.10 -28.49
CA ARG A 344 -8.92 12.26 -27.65
C ARG A 344 -8.69 13.53 -28.49
N PRO A 345 -9.71 14.38 -28.69
CA PRO A 345 -9.45 15.71 -29.20
C PRO A 345 -8.52 16.37 -28.19
N ARG A 346 -7.34 16.81 -28.64
CA ARG A 346 -6.53 17.74 -27.84
C ARG A 346 -7.40 18.97 -27.65
N LEU A 347 -7.96 19.13 -26.45
CA LEU A 347 -8.68 20.35 -26.10
C LEU A 347 -7.74 21.53 -26.33
N LYS A 348 -8.30 22.69 -26.66
CA LYS A 348 -7.54 23.94 -26.71
C LYS A 348 -7.99 24.81 -25.54
N ASN A 349 -7.07 25.44 -24.82
CA ASN A 349 -7.38 26.34 -23.72
C ASN A 349 -8.12 27.57 -24.26
N ALA A 350 -8.55 28.46 -23.37
CA ALA A 350 -9.15 29.74 -23.75
C ALA A 350 -8.27 30.57 -24.71
N TYR A 351 -6.97 30.25 -24.83
CA TYR A 351 -6.00 30.89 -25.72
C TYR A 351 -5.76 30.12 -27.04
N GLY A 352 -6.49 29.04 -27.30
CA GLY A 352 -6.33 28.24 -28.52
C GLY A 352 -5.14 27.27 -28.51
N GLU A 353 -4.39 27.18 -27.40
CA GLU A 353 -3.25 26.28 -27.23
C GLU A 353 -3.73 24.90 -26.74
N PRO A 354 -3.11 23.79 -27.17
CA PRO A 354 -3.48 22.46 -26.67
C PRO A 354 -3.45 22.40 -25.13
N ILE A 355 -4.59 22.08 -24.49
CA ILE A 355 -4.69 21.78 -23.05
C ILE A 355 -4.06 20.42 -22.78
N VAL A 356 -3.52 20.33 -21.56
CA VAL A 356 -3.05 19.15 -20.86
C VAL A 356 -3.95 17.93 -21.10
N VAL A 357 -3.32 16.78 -21.35
CA VAL A 357 -3.84 15.61 -22.10
C VAL A 357 -4.71 14.67 -21.25
N GLU A 358 -5.23 15.16 -20.14
CA GLU A 358 -6.30 14.50 -19.42
C GLU A 358 -7.49 15.45 -19.37
N HIS A 359 -8.54 15.12 -20.14
CA HIS A 359 -9.80 15.82 -19.99
C HIS A 359 -10.17 15.74 -18.51
N PRO A 360 -10.68 16.78 -17.85
CA PRO A 360 -10.99 16.68 -16.43
C PRO A 360 -11.99 15.56 -16.10
N ARG A 361 -12.91 15.30 -17.02
CA ARG A 361 -13.75 14.07 -17.08
C ARG A 361 -12.96 12.77 -17.09
N ASP A 362 -11.80 12.70 -17.74
CA ASP A 362 -10.95 11.52 -17.70
C ASP A 362 -10.31 11.34 -16.31
N TRP A 363 -9.83 12.43 -15.73
CA TRP A 363 -9.24 12.42 -14.39
C TRP A 363 -10.24 11.96 -13.33
N ILE A 364 -11.51 12.38 -13.47
CA ILE A 364 -12.58 12.00 -12.54
C ILE A 364 -12.92 10.51 -12.61
N THR A 365 -12.71 9.88 -13.76
CA THR A 365 -13.03 8.47 -13.99
C THR A 365 -11.82 7.54 -13.86
N LYS A 366 -10.66 8.07 -13.45
CA LYS A 366 -9.54 7.27 -12.91
C LYS A 366 -9.66 7.12 -11.39
N PRO A 367 -9.09 6.06 -10.79
CA PRO A 367 -8.97 5.96 -9.34
C PRO A 367 -8.01 7.03 -8.80
N VAL A 368 -8.03 7.24 -7.48
CA VAL A 368 -6.92 7.91 -6.79
C VAL A 368 -5.71 7.00 -6.93
N MET A 369 -4.59 7.54 -7.40
CA MET A 369 -3.39 6.74 -7.61
C MET A 369 -2.72 6.48 -6.26
N ARG A 370 -2.52 5.20 -5.93
CA ARG A 370 -2.01 4.73 -4.64
C ARG A 370 -1.28 3.40 -4.84
N ASP A 371 -0.44 3.05 -3.87
CA ASP A 371 0.12 1.72 -3.72
C ASP A 371 -0.97 0.75 -3.22
N VAL A 372 -1.22 -0.29 -4.02
CA VAL A 372 -2.25 -1.30 -3.74
C VAL A 372 -1.72 -2.46 -2.91
N SER A 373 -0.41 -2.56 -2.68
CA SER A 373 0.18 -3.61 -1.86
C SER A 373 -0.32 -3.53 -0.41
N LEU A 374 -0.41 -4.69 0.24
CA LEU A 374 -0.64 -4.76 1.67
C LEU A 374 0.70 -4.57 2.37
N GLN A 375 0.75 -3.62 3.29
CA GLN A 375 1.98 -3.29 3.99
C GLN A 375 2.17 -4.30 5.12
N VAL A 376 2.76 -5.43 4.79
CA VAL A 376 3.03 -6.51 5.75
C VAL A 376 4.46 -6.38 6.25
N GLN A 377 4.63 -6.50 7.57
CA GLN A 377 5.93 -6.67 8.19
C GLN A 377 6.08 -8.08 8.74
N GLN A 378 7.27 -8.64 8.52
CA GLN A 378 7.71 -9.94 9.01
C GLN A 378 8.66 -9.75 10.18
N GLN A 379 8.29 -10.27 11.34
CA GLN A 379 9.18 -10.33 12.49
C GLN A 379 9.47 -11.78 12.87
N GLN A 380 10.74 -12.15 12.82
CA GLN A 380 11.20 -13.42 13.38
C GLN A 380 11.21 -13.31 14.90
N VAL A 381 10.56 -14.26 15.56
CA VAL A 381 10.64 -14.44 17.01
C VAL A 381 11.19 -15.84 17.23
N ASP A 382 12.38 -15.89 17.83
CA ASP A 382 13.00 -17.15 18.20
C ASP A 382 12.34 -17.69 19.48
N PHE A 383 12.07 -18.99 19.47
CA PHE A 383 11.37 -19.71 20.54
C PHE A 383 12.19 -20.91 20.99
N PHE A 384 12.17 -21.23 22.28
CA PHE A 384 12.75 -22.47 22.79
C PHE A 384 11.62 -23.36 23.34
N PRO A 385 11.24 -24.43 22.64
CA PRO A 385 10.13 -25.29 23.06
C PRO A 385 10.51 -26.10 24.30
N ILE A 386 9.60 -26.19 25.29
CA ILE A 386 9.64 -27.18 26.37
C ILE A 386 8.43 -28.10 26.18
N THR A 387 8.61 -29.15 25.37
CA THR A 387 7.65 -30.20 24.99
C THR A 387 6.24 -29.76 24.51
N ASN A 388 5.56 -28.80 25.16
CA ASN A 388 4.28 -28.15 24.80
C ASN A 388 4.15 -26.67 25.27
N VAL A 389 5.09 -26.13 26.06
CA VAL A 389 5.05 -24.74 26.56
C VAL A 389 6.17 -23.92 25.93
N PHE A 390 5.82 -22.70 25.55
CA PHE A 390 6.67 -21.66 25.00
C PHE A 390 6.99 -20.68 26.12
N CYS A 391 8.26 -20.40 26.37
CA CYS A 391 8.68 -19.37 27.31
C CYS A 391 9.09 -18.12 26.54
N ARG A 392 8.49 -16.98 26.86
CA ARG A 392 8.82 -15.65 26.35
C ARG A 392 9.21 -14.77 27.53
N LEU A 393 10.35 -14.09 27.41
CA LEU A 393 10.71 -13.04 28.34
C LEU A 393 10.21 -11.70 27.82
N VAL A 394 9.53 -10.95 28.67
CA VAL A 394 9.11 -9.58 28.40
C VAL A 394 9.75 -8.68 29.43
N LEU A 395 10.59 -7.75 28.97
CA LEU A 395 11.03 -6.65 29.82
C LEU A 395 9.79 -5.85 30.19
N PRO A 396 9.59 -5.52 31.48
CA PRO A 396 8.35 -4.94 31.92
C PRO A 396 8.14 -3.62 31.21
N THR A 397 6.96 -3.48 30.63
CA THR A 397 6.44 -2.20 30.13
C THR A 397 6.01 -1.28 31.28
N ARG A 398 6.14 -1.76 32.53
CA ARG A 398 5.90 -1.02 33.75
C ARG A 398 7.15 -0.98 34.59
N VAL A 399 7.69 0.21 34.77
CA VAL A 399 8.49 0.54 35.94
C VAL A 399 7.71 0.07 37.18
N PRO A 400 8.24 -0.87 37.98
CA PRO A 400 7.64 -1.18 39.27
C PRO A 400 7.56 0.15 40.01
N SER A 401 6.48 0.42 40.74
CA SER A 401 6.22 1.74 41.35
C SER A 401 7.25 2.21 42.42
N GLY A 402 8.47 1.65 42.43
CA GLY A 402 9.65 2.12 43.16
C GLY A 402 11.00 1.61 42.58
N GLY A 403 11.06 1.18 41.32
CA GLY A 403 12.27 0.53 40.74
C GLY A 403 13.22 1.46 39.99
N ASP A 404 12.70 2.29 39.09
CA ASP A 404 13.43 3.37 38.40
C ASP A 404 13.19 4.66 39.19
N SER A 405 14.15 4.99 40.06
CA SER A 405 13.99 6.08 41.03
C SER A 405 14.04 7.45 40.36
N ASN A 406 14.60 7.52 39.15
CA ASN A 406 14.84 8.77 38.46
C ASN A 406 13.95 8.97 37.22
N GLY A 407 13.25 7.92 36.77
CA GLY A 407 12.22 7.93 35.73
C GLY A 407 12.77 8.09 34.31
N ASN A 408 14.05 7.81 34.08
CA ASN A 408 14.68 7.98 32.77
C ASN A 408 14.55 6.75 31.85
N GLY A 409 14.04 5.62 32.35
CA GLY A 409 13.93 4.37 31.60
C GLY A 409 15.28 3.74 31.23
N VAL A 410 16.34 4.04 31.98
CA VAL A 410 17.70 3.51 31.82
C VAL A 410 17.98 2.52 32.93
N ILE A 411 18.78 1.49 32.64
CA ILE A 411 19.24 0.55 33.67
C ILE A 411 20.34 1.22 34.50
N ASP A 412 19.99 1.84 35.62
CA ASP A 412 20.95 2.58 36.45
C ASP A 412 21.46 1.79 37.67
N ALA A 413 22.65 2.18 38.14
CA ALA A 413 23.25 1.58 39.33
C ALA A 413 22.40 1.86 40.59
N GLY A 414 22.12 0.81 41.36
CA GLY A 414 21.30 0.91 42.58
C GLY A 414 19.79 0.76 42.35
N GLU A 415 19.34 0.71 41.10
CA GLU A 415 17.93 0.56 40.74
C GLU A 415 17.47 -0.89 40.69
N ILE A 416 16.15 -1.08 40.74
CA ILE A 416 15.50 -2.39 40.64
C ILE A 416 14.69 -2.43 39.36
N PHE A 417 14.87 -3.49 38.58
CA PHE A 417 14.00 -3.79 37.45
C PHE A 417 13.40 -5.19 37.61
N GLU A 418 12.19 -5.35 37.09
CA GLU A 418 11.48 -6.63 37.06
C GLU A 418 11.67 -7.27 35.68
N LEU A 419 11.46 -8.58 35.55
CA LEU A 419 11.31 -9.25 34.27
C LEU A 419 10.03 -10.07 34.30
N ASP A 420 9.15 -9.84 33.34
CA ASP A 420 7.95 -10.62 33.17
C ASP A 420 8.29 -11.88 32.34
N VAL A 421 7.89 -13.05 32.82
CA VAL A 421 7.99 -14.29 32.06
C VAL A 421 6.59 -14.70 31.61
N ILE A 422 6.38 -14.74 30.30
CA ILE A 422 5.15 -15.22 29.67
C ILE A 422 5.34 -16.65 29.21
N LEU A 423 4.57 -17.57 29.77
CA LEU A 423 4.46 -18.96 29.36
C LEU A 423 3.20 -19.14 28.52
N ALA A 424 3.36 -19.47 27.23
CA ALA A 424 2.24 -19.75 26.33
C ALA A 424 2.19 -21.25 26.02
N ASN A 425 1.01 -21.87 25.97
CA ASN A 425 0.86 -23.22 25.44
C ASN A 425 0.18 -23.15 24.08
N ASN A 426 0.94 -23.29 23.01
CA ASN A 426 0.39 -23.32 21.65
C ASN A 426 0.22 -24.74 21.09
N SER A 427 0.31 -25.77 21.94
CA SER A 427 -0.02 -27.15 21.56
C SER A 427 -1.52 -27.42 21.73
N ASP A 428 -2.00 -28.52 21.16
CA ASP A 428 -3.35 -29.05 21.38
C ASP A 428 -3.48 -29.86 22.70
N VAL A 429 -2.38 -30.00 23.44
CA VAL A 429 -2.31 -30.75 24.70
C VAL A 429 -2.13 -29.80 25.89
N GLN A 430 -2.87 -30.04 26.96
CA GLN A 430 -2.69 -29.29 28.21
C GLN A 430 -1.28 -29.50 28.78
N ALA A 431 -0.59 -28.42 29.14
CA ALA A 431 0.65 -28.49 29.87
C ALA A 431 0.36 -28.53 31.38
N THR A 432 1.03 -29.43 32.08
CA THR A 432 0.86 -29.69 33.52
C THR A 432 2.20 -29.62 34.24
N GLY A 433 2.18 -29.37 35.55
CA GLY A 433 3.40 -29.15 36.30
C GLY A 433 4.20 -27.96 35.76
N VAL A 434 3.50 -26.96 35.20
CA VAL A 434 4.15 -25.73 34.74
C VAL A 434 4.59 -24.95 35.98
N ALA A 435 5.87 -24.65 36.04
CA ALA A 435 6.44 -23.87 37.12
C ALA A 435 7.68 -23.16 36.62
N LEU A 436 7.92 -21.95 37.11
CA LEU A 436 9.25 -21.37 37.07
C LEU A 436 10.05 -22.02 38.19
N ALA A 437 10.94 -22.93 37.81
CA ALA A 437 11.58 -23.86 38.72
C ALA A 437 12.83 -23.25 39.36
N VAL A 438 12.58 -22.65 40.53
CA VAL A 438 13.27 -22.63 41.85
C VAL A 438 14.64 -23.35 42.01
N THR A 439 15.53 -23.25 41.03
CA THR A 439 16.98 -23.20 41.32
C THR A 439 17.34 -21.72 41.31
N PRO A 440 18.08 -21.18 42.29
CA PRO A 440 18.28 -19.73 42.40
C PRO A 440 18.74 -19.21 41.05
N SER A 441 18.01 -18.22 40.51
CA SER A 441 18.40 -17.67 39.21
C SER A 441 19.84 -17.22 39.34
N THR A 442 20.65 -17.65 38.39
CA THR A 442 22.05 -17.27 38.43
C THR A 442 22.16 -15.96 37.71
N ILE A 443 22.28 -14.88 38.49
CA ILE A 443 22.61 -13.57 37.96
C ILE A 443 24.12 -13.48 37.84
N THR A 444 24.59 -13.25 36.62
CA THR A 444 26.01 -13.01 36.32
C THR A 444 26.17 -11.54 35.96
N GLY A 445 27.00 -10.80 36.70
CA GLY A 445 27.18 -9.36 36.51
C GLY A 445 27.07 -8.59 37.84
N PRO A 446 27.18 -7.25 37.84
CA PRO A 446 27.07 -6.44 39.06
C PRO A 446 25.60 -6.22 39.45
N ALA A 447 24.86 -7.32 39.64
CA ALA A 447 23.47 -7.30 40.04
C ALA A 447 23.15 -8.50 40.94
N VAL A 448 22.08 -8.38 41.73
CA VAL A 448 21.60 -9.43 42.63
C VAL A 448 20.10 -9.61 42.48
N GLN A 449 19.64 -10.85 42.64
CA GLN A 449 18.22 -11.12 42.65
C GLN A 449 17.62 -10.62 43.98
N ILE A 450 16.46 -9.97 43.91
CA ILE A 450 15.66 -9.64 45.09
C ILE A 450 14.34 -10.42 45.01
N GLY A 451 13.90 -10.96 46.15
CA GLY A 451 12.61 -11.65 46.22
C GLY A 451 12.67 -13.10 45.72
N ASP A 452 11.63 -13.85 46.07
CA ASP A 452 11.47 -15.24 45.65
C ASP A 452 10.73 -15.32 44.32
N PHE A 453 11.12 -16.28 43.47
CA PHE A 453 10.33 -16.61 42.28
C PHE A 453 9.02 -17.28 42.69
N GLY A 454 7.93 -16.76 42.15
CA GLY A 454 6.62 -17.36 42.34
C GLY A 454 6.35 -18.52 41.38
N THR A 455 5.44 -19.41 41.79
CA THR A 455 4.97 -20.52 40.97
C THR A 455 3.91 -20.03 39.98
N VAL A 456 4.27 -19.89 38.72
CA VAL A 456 3.32 -19.50 37.66
C VAL A 456 2.53 -20.73 37.24
N GLN A 457 1.44 -20.99 37.96
CA GLN A 457 0.37 -21.98 37.69
C GLN A 457 0.77 -23.42 37.29
N SER A 458 0.24 -24.41 38.01
CA SER A 458 0.48 -25.83 37.72
C SER A 458 -0.07 -26.33 36.37
N VAL A 459 -0.87 -25.54 35.64
CA VAL A 459 -1.52 -25.94 34.38
C VAL A 459 -1.64 -24.76 33.42
N VAL A 460 -1.30 -24.96 32.14
CA VAL A 460 -1.53 -24.01 31.03
C VAL A 460 -2.28 -24.72 29.91
N ASN A 461 -3.49 -24.27 29.55
CA ASN A 461 -4.33 -24.93 28.55
C ASN A 461 -3.90 -24.61 27.10
N PRO A 462 -4.30 -25.42 26.11
CA PRO A 462 -4.12 -25.10 24.69
C PRO A 462 -4.62 -23.69 24.33
N GLY A 463 -3.77 -22.91 23.68
CA GLY A 463 -4.03 -21.52 23.28
C GLY A 463 -3.95 -20.49 24.41
N GLU A 464 -3.67 -20.91 25.65
CA GLU A 464 -3.56 -20.02 26.80
C GLU A 464 -2.15 -19.42 26.91
N SER A 465 -2.06 -18.22 27.49
CA SER A 465 -0.81 -17.59 27.90
C SER A 465 -0.94 -17.09 29.33
N VAL A 466 0.07 -17.41 30.14
CA VAL A 466 0.16 -17.03 31.55
C VAL A 466 1.41 -16.18 31.71
N SER A 467 1.27 -15.04 32.37
CA SER A 467 2.41 -14.18 32.72
C SER A 467 2.71 -14.34 34.20
N THR A 468 3.98 -14.15 34.59
CA THR A 468 4.30 -13.76 35.97
C THR A 468 3.52 -12.49 36.32
N ASP A 469 3.09 -12.43 37.58
CA ASP A 469 2.49 -11.27 38.22
C ASP A 469 3.51 -10.55 39.11
N SER A 470 3.13 -9.41 39.68
CA SER A 470 3.98 -8.56 40.54
C SER A 470 4.57 -9.25 41.78
N ILE A 471 4.21 -10.51 42.05
CA ILE A 471 4.75 -11.32 43.16
C ILE A 471 5.63 -12.46 42.63
N SER A 472 5.46 -12.85 41.36
CA SER A 472 6.16 -13.96 40.70
C SER A 472 7.18 -13.55 39.64
N ASP A 473 7.35 -12.25 39.39
CA ASP A 473 8.34 -11.68 38.47
C ASP A 473 9.79 -11.89 38.92
N ILE A 474 10.74 -11.71 37.98
CA ILE A 474 12.17 -11.71 38.29
C ILE A 474 12.61 -10.30 38.72
N CYS A 475 12.68 -10.01 40.02
CA CYS A 475 13.22 -8.72 40.48
C CYS A 475 14.75 -8.77 40.58
N ILE A 476 15.41 -7.80 39.97
CA ILE A 476 16.87 -7.70 39.91
C ILE A 476 17.27 -6.32 40.38
N GLN A 477 18.15 -6.25 41.38
CA GLN A 477 18.78 -5.01 41.80
C GLN A 477 20.16 -4.89 41.20
N ILE A 478 20.40 -3.78 40.50
CA ILE A 478 21.74 -3.40 40.06
C ILE A 478 22.53 -2.95 41.28
N ASN A 479 23.74 -3.47 41.43
CA ASN A 479 24.60 -3.06 42.53
C ASN A 479 24.90 -1.56 42.40
N SER A 480 24.89 -0.83 43.51
CA SER A 480 25.15 0.62 43.53
C SER A 480 26.55 1.01 43.07
N ASN A 481 27.46 0.05 42.95
CA ASN A 481 28.82 0.22 42.42
C ASN A 481 29.00 -0.30 40.98
N ALA A 482 27.92 -0.65 40.27
CA ALA A 482 27.98 -1.01 38.87
C ALA A 482 28.39 0.22 38.02
N ASN A 483 29.15 -0.02 36.96
CA ASN A 483 29.58 1.02 36.03
C ASN A 483 28.76 0.96 34.74
N VAL A 484 28.61 2.11 34.07
CA VAL A 484 28.02 2.17 32.72
C VAL A 484 28.81 1.25 31.78
N GLY A 485 28.10 0.39 31.05
CA GLY A 485 28.67 -0.63 30.17
C GLY A 485 28.82 -2.02 30.78
N ASP A 486 28.64 -2.16 32.10
CA ASP A 486 28.63 -3.49 32.74
C ASP A 486 27.47 -4.35 32.22
N GLN A 487 27.74 -5.63 31.97
CA GLN A 487 26.79 -6.58 31.41
C GLN A 487 26.21 -7.49 32.49
N ILE A 488 24.90 -7.69 32.43
CA ILE A 488 24.16 -8.56 33.34
C ILE A 488 23.46 -9.65 32.54
N PHE A 489 23.63 -10.88 32.97
CA PHE A 489 22.94 -12.05 32.42
C PHE A 489 22.13 -12.71 33.52
N VAL A 490 20.95 -13.21 33.16
CA VAL A 490 20.03 -13.86 34.09
C VAL A 490 19.75 -15.25 33.57
N GLN A 491 20.08 -16.25 34.36
CA GLN A 491 19.75 -17.64 34.07
C GLN A 491 18.59 -18.11 34.94
N PHE A 492 17.55 -18.67 34.34
CA PHE A 492 16.39 -19.22 35.05
C PHE A 492 15.96 -20.55 34.45
N SER A 493 15.15 -21.33 35.18
CA SER A 493 14.61 -22.60 34.68
C SER A 493 13.09 -22.58 34.65
N VAL A 494 12.52 -23.25 33.66
CA VAL A 494 11.08 -23.49 33.52
C VAL A 494 10.88 -25.01 33.52
N ASP A 495 10.00 -25.49 34.39
CA ASP A 495 9.48 -26.85 34.38
C ASP A 495 8.15 -26.87 33.65
N ALA A 496 7.95 -27.85 32.78
CA ALA A 496 6.64 -28.18 32.21
C ALA A 496 6.60 -29.67 31.84
N ASN A 497 5.51 -30.35 32.20
CA ASN A 497 5.29 -31.78 31.94
C ASN A 497 6.41 -32.71 32.44
N GLY A 498 7.09 -32.32 33.52
CA GLY A 498 8.23 -33.07 34.07
C GLY A 498 9.55 -32.88 33.32
N GLU A 499 9.62 -31.97 32.35
CA GLU A 499 10.88 -31.52 31.73
C GLU A 499 11.26 -30.15 32.29
N THR A 500 12.52 -30.02 32.72
CA THR A 500 13.15 -28.75 33.11
C THR A 500 13.99 -28.22 31.97
N ARG A 501 13.81 -26.95 31.58
CA ARG A 501 14.76 -26.26 30.69
C ARG A 501 15.32 -25.00 31.33
N ARG A 502 16.59 -24.76 31.06
CA ARG A 502 17.33 -23.56 31.48
C ARG A 502 17.38 -22.55 30.34
N PHE A 503 17.19 -21.30 30.69
CA PHE A 503 17.21 -20.14 29.82
C PHE A 503 18.26 -19.17 30.34
N GLN A 504 18.92 -18.46 29.45
CA GLN A 504 19.77 -17.33 29.78
C GLN A 504 19.33 -16.12 28.97
N CYS A 505 19.06 -14.99 29.62
CA CYS A 505 18.79 -13.72 28.96
C CYS A 505 19.84 -12.67 29.33
N GLY A 506 19.98 -11.67 28.45
CA GLY A 506 21.02 -10.64 28.50
C GLY A 506 21.90 -10.62 27.23
N PRO A 507 22.91 -9.75 27.15
CA PRO A 507 23.33 -8.85 28.21
C PRO A 507 22.35 -7.68 28.40
N PHE A 508 21.96 -7.42 29.65
CA PHE A 508 21.42 -6.13 30.06
C PHE A 508 22.59 -5.21 30.40
N ILE A 509 22.66 -4.05 29.77
CA ILE A 509 23.80 -3.14 29.88
C ILE A 509 23.43 -1.98 30.80
N VAL A 510 24.21 -1.80 31.87
CA VAL A 510 24.05 -0.65 32.78
C VAL A 510 24.30 0.65 32.00
N GLY A 511 23.40 1.61 32.12
CA GLY A 511 23.41 2.88 31.38
C GLY A 511 22.79 2.81 29.99
N GLN A 512 22.23 1.67 29.57
CA GLN A 512 21.42 1.57 28.36
C GLN A 512 19.94 1.72 28.70
N THR A 513 19.17 2.34 27.79
CA THR A 513 17.70 2.38 27.89
C THR A 513 17.17 0.95 28.02
N ALA A 514 16.37 0.69 29.06
CA ALA A 514 15.70 -0.59 29.25
C ALA A 514 14.82 -0.82 28.03
N PHE A 515 15.21 -1.79 27.19
CA PHE A 515 14.53 -2.09 25.94
C PHE A 515 13.07 -2.48 26.23
N THR A 516 12.09 -1.79 25.69
CA THR A 516 10.70 -2.27 25.64
C THR A 516 10.56 -3.26 24.48
N GLY A 517 11.26 -4.39 24.56
CA GLY A 517 11.28 -5.43 23.54
C GLY A 517 11.33 -6.81 24.18
N SER A 518 10.79 -7.83 23.49
CA SER A 518 11.00 -9.21 23.90
C SER A 518 12.43 -9.62 23.62
N PHE A 519 13.13 -10.11 24.64
CA PHE A 519 14.44 -10.71 24.47
C PHE A 519 14.31 -12.15 23.99
N ASP A 520 15.11 -12.49 22.99
CA ASP A 520 15.43 -13.87 22.67
C ASP A 520 16.54 -14.35 23.62
N PRO A 521 16.31 -15.34 24.51
CA PRO A 521 17.34 -15.83 25.40
C PRO A 521 18.43 -16.53 24.58
N ALA A 522 19.53 -15.83 24.30
CA ALA A 522 20.64 -16.39 23.56
C ALA A 522 21.24 -17.60 24.29
N THR A 523 21.43 -18.68 23.52
CA THR A 523 22.22 -19.88 23.80
C THR A 523 21.71 -20.87 24.85
N GLN A 524 21.47 -22.11 24.40
CA GLN A 524 21.57 -23.32 25.24
C GLN A 524 22.95 -23.35 25.90
N VAL A 525 23.00 -23.29 27.23
CA VAL A 525 24.15 -23.82 27.97
C VAL A 525 23.93 -25.32 28.08
N SER A 526 24.41 -26.10 27.11
CA SER A 526 24.50 -27.55 27.28
C SER A 526 25.49 -27.83 28.40
N GLN A 527 25.03 -28.42 29.49
CA GLN A 527 25.90 -29.21 30.38
C GLN A 527 25.85 -30.67 29.96
#